data_AF-A0AAX0WQ94-F1
#
_entry.id   AF-A0AAX0WQ94-F1
#
_cell.length_a   1.000
_cell.length_b   1.000
_cell.length_c   1.000
_cell.angle_alpha   90.00
_cell.angle_beta   90.00
_cell.angle_gamma   90.00
#
_symmetry.space_group_name_H-M   'P 1'
#
loop_
_entity.id
_entity.type
_entity.pdbx_description
1 polymer ?
#
loop_
_entity_poly.entity_id
_entity_poly.type
_entity_poly.pdbx_seq_one_letter_code
_entity_poly.pdbx_strand_id
1 'polypeptide(L)'
;MNRSFLKGISIFALTMLFSLSANADSAGGDFQTRCTDAWMKKADEAKDKVDFKNFGEKYCGCAAKLPLDNEAAVQKAVKVCMSRTLLHDAMDSIEDDVGLSKAKDSDITDYCKDRWELVLPKPTDEDKKFITAYCECAKPKLVELLKKSNDMTDKQYYDEIDGVADTCADSEVASKSSSTN
;
A
#
# COMPACT_ATOMS: atom_id res chain seq x y z
N MET A 1 -10.25 -62.23 -31.89
CA MET A 1 -9.84 -61.01 -31.16
C MET A 1 -10.72 -59.86 -31.64
N ASN A 2 -11.73 -59.47 -30.87
CA ASN A 2 -12.56 -58.29 -31.14
C ASN A 2 -12.52 -57.40 -29.91
N ARG A 3 -11.92 -56.21 -30.04
CA ARG A 3 -11.82 -55.21 -28.97
C ARG A 3 -13.01 -54.26 -29.05
N SER A 4 -13.90 -54.35 -28.07
CA SER A 4 -14.85 -53.28 -27.75
C SER A 4 -14.13 -52.20 -26.95
N PHE A 5 -14.04 -50.99 -27.50
CA PHE A 5 -13.71 -49.77 -26.73
C PHE A 5 -14.53 -48.62 -27.31
N LEU A 6 -15.57 -48.21 -26.56
CA LEU A 6 -16.31 -46.98 -26.78
C LEU A 6 -16.96 -46.57 -25.46
N LYS A 7 -16.95 -45.24 -25.21
CA LYS A 7 -17.47 -44.47 -24.06
C LYS A 7 -16.42 -44.25 -22.95
N GLY A 8 -16.05 -43.02 -22.59
CA GLY A 8 -16.49 -41.71 -23.06
C GLY A 8 -15.46 -40.67 -22.61
N ILE A 9 -15.16 -39.73 -23.51
CA ILE A 9 -14.31 -38.57 -23.23
C ILE A 9 -15.27 -37.40 -23.05
N SER A 10 -15.36 -36.87 -21.82
CA SER A 10 -16.06 -35.61 -21.55
C SER A 10 -14.99 -34.54 -21.33
N ILE A 11 -14.67 -33.80 -22.38
CA ILE A 11 -13.84 -32.60 -22.33
C ILE A 11 -14.78 -31.44 -22.05
N PHE A 12 -14.77 -30.94 -20.80
CA PHE A 12 -15.29 -29.61 -20.52
C PHE A 12 -14.17 -28.61 -20.84
N ALA A 13 -14.14 -28.13 -22.08
CA ALA A 13 -13.38 -26.95 -22.46
C ALA A 13 -14.20 -25.71 -22.08
N LEU A 14 -13.90 -25.12 -20.92
CA LEU A 14 -14.46 -23.84 -20.50
C LEU A 14 -13.54 -22.72 -21.01
N THR A 15 -13.64 -22.40 -22.30
CA THR A 15 -13.01 -21.19 -22.86
C THR A 15 -13.89 -19.98 -22.54
N MET A 16 -13.64 -19.33 -21.41
CA MET A 16 -14.08 -17.95 -21.17
C MET A 16 -13.08 -16.99 -21.81
N LEU A 17 -13.33 -16.65 -23.07
CA LEU A 17 -12.73 -15.50 -23.73
C LEU A 17 -13.40 -14.23 -23.16
N PHE A 18 -12.72 -13.51 -22.28
CA PHE A 18 -13.10 -12.14 -21.95
C PHE A 18 -12.57 -11.21 -23.05
N SER A 19 -13.37 -11.02 -24.09
CA SER A 19 -13.23 -9.87 -24.99
C SER A 19 -13.82 -8.65 -24.29
N LEU A 20 -12.96 -7.83 -23.69
CA LEU A 20 -13.34 -6.51 -23.20
C LEU A 20 -13.17 -5.49 -24.33
N SER A 21 -14.24 -5.28 -25.10
CA SER A 21 -14.39 -4.10 -25.95
C SER A 21 -15.77 -3.49 -25.72
N ALA A 22 -15.86 -2.47 -24.86
CA ALA A 22 -16.92 -1.47 -24.86
C ALA A 22 -16.53 -0.27 -23.96
N ASN A 23 -16.51 0.92 -24.56
CA ASN A 23 -16.55 2.20 -23.86
C ASN A 23 -18.02 2.62 -23.60
N ALA A 24 -18.21 3.40 -22.53
CA ALA A 24 -19.33 4.30 -22.21
C ALA A 24 -20.59 3.76 -21.46
N ASP A 25 -20.58 3.95 -20.13
CA ASP A 25 -21.37 4.93 -19.36
C ASP A 25 -22.36 4.47 -18.25
N SER A 26 -22.04 4.94 -17.04
CA SER A 26 -22.88 5.23 -15.85
C SER A 26 -23.50 4.09 -15.00
N ALA A 27 -22.66 3.42 -14.20
CA ALA A 27 -23.02 3.02 -12.84
C ALA A 27 -21.76 2.95 -11.96
N GLY A 28 -21.61 3.90 -11.03
CA GLY A 28 -20.63 3.84 -9.94
C GLY A 28 -19.39 4.70 -10.13
N GLY A 29 -19.33 5.82 -9.40
CA GLY A 29 -18.13 6.52 -8.89
C GLY A 29 -16.99 6.94 -9.84
N ASP A 30 -16.30 8.02 -9.49
CA ASP A 30 -14.93 8.25 -9.98
C ASP A 30 -13.99 7.11 -9.54
N PHE A 31 -12.79 6.99 -10.13
CA PHE A 31 -11.84 5.93 -9.81
C PHE A 31 -11.57 5.82 -8.30
N GLN A 32 -11.44 6.97 -7.63
CA GLN A 32 -11.19 7.05 -6.20
C GLN A 32 -12.32 6.35 -5.41
N THR A 33 -13.57 6.64 -5.73
CA THR A 33 -14.74 5.97 -5.12
C THR A 33 -14.66 4.45 -5.28
N ARG A 34 -14.41 3.95 -6.49
CA ARG A 34 -14.32 2.50 -6.75
C ARG A 34 -13.16 1.85 -6.01
N CYS A 35 -12.04 2.55 -5.92
CA CYS A 35 -10.86 2.10 -5.18
C CYS A 35 -11.16 2.00 -3.69
N THR A 36 -11.79 3.03 -3.09
CA THR A 36 -12.16 3.04 -1.67
C THR A 36 -13.21 1.97 -1.38
N ASP A 37 -14.21 1.79 -2.25
CA ASP A 37 -15.20 0.71 -2.11
C ASP A 37 -14.54 -0.68 -2.14
N ALA A 38 -13.55 -0.86 -3.01
CA ALA A 38 -12.78 -2.10 -3.06
C ALA A 38 -11.91 -2.31 -1.81
N TRP A 39 -11.31 -1.25 -1.29
CA TRP A 39 -10.55 -1.27 -0.03
C TRP A 39 -11.43 -1.70 1.14
N MET A 40 -12.63 -1.13 1.24
CA MET A 40 -13.57 -1.39 2.34
C MET A 40 -14.12 -2.82 2.40
N LYS A 41 -13.91 -3.65 1.36
CA LYS A 41 -14.23 -5.09 1.42
C LYS A 41 -13.47 -5.84 2.50
N LYS A 42 -12.35 -5.30 2.98
CA LYS A 42 -11.54 -5.87 4.08
C LYS A 42 -11.75 -5.16 5.42
N ALA A 43 -12.65 -4.18 5.50
CA ALA A 43 -12.82 -3.35 6.70
C ALA A 43 -13.25 -4.15 7.94
N ASP A 44 -13.95 -5.28 7.76
CA ASP A 44 -14.33 -6.14 8.89
C ASP A 44 -13.14 -6.83 9.56
N GLU A 45 -11.99 -6.89 8.90
CA GLU A 45 -10.76 -7.43 9.47
C GLU A 45 -9.92 -6.36 10.19
N ALA A 46 -10.23 -5.07 9.98
CA ALA A 46 -9.51 -3.97 10.60
C ALA A 46 -9.95 -3.78 12.05
N LYS A 47 -8.98 -3.49 12.94
CA LYS A 47 -9.24 -3.17 14.35
C LYS A 47 -10.03 -1.86 14.49
N ASP A 48 -9.70 -0.87 13.65
CA ASP A 48 -10.40 0.41 13.55
C ASP A 48 -10.91 0.62 12.12
N LYS A 49 -12.23 0.60 11.94
CA LYS A 49 -12.86 0.76 10.62
C LYS A 49 -12.84 2.20 10.11
N VAL A 50 -12.79 3.18 11.00
CA VAL A 50 -12.78 4.60 10.64
C VAL A 50 -11.41 4.96 10.11
N ASP A 51 -10.36 4.62 10.86
CA ASP A 51 -8.98 4.85 10.43
C ASP A 51 -8.65 4.03 9.17
N PHE A 52 -9.11 2.78 9.10
CA PHE A 52 -8.93 1.96 7.89
C PHE A 52 -9.58 2.59 6.66
N LYS A 53 -10.77 3.18 6.81
CA LYS A 53 -11.44 3.89 5.73
C LYS A 53 -10.68 5.16 5.35
N ASN A 54 -10.29 5.98 6.32
CA ASN A 54 -9.55 7.23 6.09
C ASN A 54 -8.23 6.96 5.37
N PHE A 55 -7.50 5.93 5.79
CA PHE A 55 -6.31 5.45 5.09
C PHE A 55 -6.63 5.07 3.64
N GLY A 56 -7.69 4.28 3.44
CA GLY A 56 -8.13 3.86 2.11
C GLY A 56 -8.46 5.04 1.18
N GLU A 57 -9.10 6.09 1.70
CA GLU A 57 -9.38 7.32 0.96
C GLU A 57 -8.09 8.05 0.56
N LYS A 58 -7.13 8.21 1.49
CA LYS A 58 -5.82 8.81 1.21
C LYS A 58 -5.04 8.01 0.16
N TYR A 59 -4.95 6.68 0.33
CA TYR A 59 -4.29 5.77 -0.61
C TYR A 59 -4.91 5.83 -2.01
N CYS A 60 -6.24 5.76 -2.11
CA CYS A 60 -6.96 5.82 -3.38
C CYS A 60 -6.86 7.20 -4.04
N GLY A 61 -6.83 8.27 -3.25
CA GLY A 61 -6.58 9.63 -3.74
C GLY A 61 -5.16 9.82 -4.28
N CYS A 62 -4.16 9.12 -3.72
CA CYS A 62 -2.83 9.05 -4.31
C CYS A 62 -2.85 8.26 -5.63
N ALA A 63 -3.45 7.07 -5.64
CA ALA A 63 -3.46 6.20 -6.81
C ALA A 63 -4.17 6.85 -8.01
N ALA A 64 -5.21 7.64 -7.76
CA ALA A 64 -5.95 8.40 -8.77
C ALA A 64 -5.09 9.41 -9.56
N LYS A 65 -3.94 9.82 -9.01
CA LYS A 65 -3.03 10.80 -9.61
C LYS A 65 -1.90 10.16 -10.42
N LEU A 66 -1.79 8.82 -10.39
CA LEU A 66 -0.71 8.10 -11.06
C LEU A 66 -1.19 7.40 -12.35
N PRO A 67 -0.29 7.13 -13.30
CA PRO A 67 -0.61 6.29 -14.45
C PRO A 67 -0.99 4.87 -14.02
N LEU A 68 -2.09 4.35 -14.58
CA LEU A 68 -2.61 3.01 -14.32
C LEU A 68 -2.88 2.24 -15.63
N ASP A 69 -2.15 2.60 -16.68
CA ASP A 69 -2.34 2.16 -18.07
C ASP A 69 -1.83 0.73 -18.33
N ASN A 70 -0.95 0.21 -17.47
CA ASN A 70 -0.40 -1.14 -17.58
C ASN A 70 -0.07 -1.74 -16.20
N GLU A 71 0.17 -3.04 -16.15
CA GLU A 71 0.42 -3.76 -14.88
C GLU A 71 1.63 -3.21 -14.11
N ALA A 72 2.73 -2.87 -14.80
CA ALA A 72 3.90 -2.32 -14.13
C ALA A 72 3.62 -0.93 -13.51
N ALA A 73 2.85 -0.10 -14.21
CA ALA A 73 2.39 1.20 -13.69
C ALA A 73 1.47 1.02 -12.48
N VAL A 74 0.56 0.03 -12.52
CA VAL A 74 -0.31 -0.31 -11.38
C VAL A 74 0.51 -0.78 -10.18
N GLN A 75 1.45 -1.71 -10.36
CA GLN A 75 2.31 -2.19 -9.25
C GLN A 75 3.14 -1.07 -8.65
N LYS A 76 3.66 -0.16 -9.50
CA LYS A 76 4.35 1.05 -9.04
C LYS A 76 3.42 1.95 -8.24
N ALA A 77 2.20 2.20 -8.72
CA ALA A 77 1.24 3.04 -8.03
C ALA A 77 0.84 2.46 -6.67
N VAL A 78 0.60 1.14 -6.59
CA VAL A 78 0.34 0.43 -5.32
C VAL A 78 1.49 0.65 -4.36
N LYS A 79 2.73 0.42 -4.80
CA LYS A 79 3.92 0.55 -3.96
C LYS A 79 4.09 1.99 -3.43
N VAL A 80 4.09 2.97 -4.34
CA VAL A 80 4.30 4.39 -4.03
C VAL A 80 3.19 4.92 -3.12
N CYS A 81 1.93 4.65 -3.45
CA CYS A 81 0.83 5.19 -2.67
C CYS A 81 0.70 4.50 -1.31
N MET A 82 0.98 3.20 -1.21
CA MET A 82 0.99 2.53 0.08
C MET A 82 2.06 3.11 0.99
N SER A 83 3.32 3.16 0.53
CA SER A 83 4.44 3.63 1.35
C SER A 83 4.26 5.08 1.80
N ARG A 84 3.87 5.97 0.89
CA ARG A 84 3.63 7.39 1.20
C ARG A 84 2.48 7.56 2.17
N THR A 85 1.35 6.90 1.93
CA THR A 85 0.17 7.02 2.81
C THR A 85 0.52 6.54 4.22
N LEU A 86 1.26 5.44 4.37
CA LEU A 86 1.68 4.93 5.68
C LEU A 86 2.53 5.91 6.47
N LEU A 87 3.55 6.50 5.85
CA LEU A 87 4.40 7.45 6.58
C LEU A 87 3.70 8.76 6.87
N HIS A 88 2.88 9.28 5.95
CA HIS A 88 2.06 10.45 6.24
C HIS A 88 1.12 10.18 7.41
N ASP A 89 0.37 9.08 7.36
CA ASP A 89 -0.58 8.75 8.42
C ASP A 89 0.12 8.50 9.75
N ALA A 90 1.31 7.89 9.76
CA ALA A 90 2.11 7.74 10.97
C ALA A 90 2.56 9.10 11.53
N MET A 91 3.07 10.00 10.69
CA MET A 91 3.57 11.30 11.14
C MET A 91 2.44 12.25 11.54
N ASP A 92 1.31 12.26 10.83
CA ASP A 92 0.09 12.98 11.22
C ASP A 92 -0.35 12.55 12.63
N SER A 93 -0.33 11.24 12.89
CA SER A 93 -0.77 10.69 14.18
C SER A 93 0.20 11.00 15.32
N ILE A 94 1.50 11.03 15.03
CA ILE A 94 2.50 11.48 16.00
C ILE A 94 2.26 12.96 16.35
N GLU A 95 1.96 13.82 15.37
CA GLU A 95 1.63 15.22 15.65
C GLU A 95 0.39 15.35 16.52
N ASP A 96 -0.67 14.61 16.20
CA ASP A 96 -1.94 14.68 16.91
C ASP A 96 -1.86 14.13 18.35
N ASP A 97 -1.17 13.00 18.57
CA ASP A 97 -1.16 12.31 19.87
C ASP A 97 -0.01 12.75 20.79
N VAL A 98 1.16 13.04 20.21
CA VAL A 98 2.40 13.31 20.97
C VAL A 98 2.89 14.75 20.75
N GLY A 99 2.73 15.26 19.53
CA GLY A 99 3.38 16.44 19.00
C GLY A 99 4.78 16.12 18.47
N LEU A 100 5.08 16.55 17.24
CA LEU A 100 6.33 16.29 16.52
C LEU A 100 7.57 16.76 17.29
N SER A 101 7.44 17.86 18.04
CA SER A 101 8.53 18.40 18.88
C SER A 101 8.89 17.55 20.10
N LYS A 102 8.00 16.62 20.50
CA LYS A 102 8.18 15.72 21.65
C LYS A 102 8.38 14.26 21.25
N ALA A 103 8.16 13.95 19.98
CA ALA A 103 8.28 12.61 19.44
C ALA A 103 9.69 12.04 19.65
N LYS A 104 9.73 10.80 20.12
CA LYS A 104 10.96 10.02 20.30
C LYS A 104 11.12 9.03 19.15
N ASP A 105 12.34 8.52 18.99
CA ASP A 105 12.64 7.46 18.03
C ASP A 105 11.74 6.21 18.19
N SER A 106 11.31 5.91 19.44
CA SER A 106 10.35 4.84 19.72
C SER A 106 8.99 5.14 19.10
N ASP A 107 8.50 6.36 19.25
CA ASP A 107 7.17 6.77 18.77
C ASP A 107 7.12 6.62 17.24
N ILE A 108 8.16 7.05 16.52
CA ILE A 108 8.25 6.87 15.06
C ILE A 108 8.18 5.38 14.67
N THR A 109 8.85 4.52 15.43
CA THR A 109 8.86 3.07 15.15
C THR A 109 7.50 2.45 15.39
N ASP A 110 6.87 2.80 16.52
CA ASP A 110 5.62 2.23 16.98
C ASP A 110 4.47 2.68 16.06
N TYR A 111 4.35 3.99 15.78
CA TYR A 111 3.34 4.50 14.85
C TYR A 111 3.53 3.98 13.42
N CYS A 112 4.77 3.81 12.95
CA CYS A 112 5.01 3.18 11.64
C CYS A 112 4.44 1.75 11.58
N LYS A 113 4.69 0.94 12.62
CA LYS A 113 4.18 -0.43 12.70
C LYS A 113 2.68 -0.48 12.88
N ASP A 114 2.12 0.38 13.74
CA ASP A 114 0.68 0.44 14.00
C ASP A 114 -0.11 0.75 12.73
N ARG A 115 0.40 1.64 11.86
CA ARG A 115 -0.22 1.93 10.57
C ARG A 115 -0.14 0.75 9.60
N TRP A 116 0.92 -0.05 9.66
CA TRP A 116 0.97 -1.31 8.92
C TRP A 116 -0.03 -2.34 9.48
N GLU A 117 -0.17 -2.46 10.80
CA GLU A 117 -1.15 -3.35 11.43
C GLU A 117 -2.59 -2.96 11.10
N LEU A 118 -2.87 -1.67 10.94
CA LEU A 118 -4.17 -1.16 10.51
C LEU A 118 -4.55 -1.72 9.14
N VAL A 119 -3.63 -1.65 8.17
CA VAL A 119 -3.90 -2.01 6.77
C VAL A 119 -3.66 -3.48 6.45
N LEU A 120 -2.88 -4.16 7.30
CA LEU A 120 -2.54 -5.57 7.17
C LEU A 120 -2.72 -6.28 8.53
N PRO A 121 -3.97 -6.53 8.97
CA PRO A 121 -4.27 -7.05 10.31
C PRO A 121 -3.80 -8.49 10.56
N LYS A 122 -3.48 -9.25 9.50
CA LYS A 122 -2.99 -10.63 9.57
C LYS A 122 -1.73 -10.78 8.70
N PRO A 123 -0.59 -10.16 9.09
CA PRO A 123 0.62 -10.19 8.29
C PRO A 123 1.26 -11.58 8.35
N THR A 124 1.74 -12.07 7.20
CA THR A 124 2.62 -13.24 7.12
C THR A 124 3.98 -12.94 7.74
N ASP A 125 4.84 -13.96 7.92
CA ASP A 125 6.17 -13.73 8.46
C ASP A 125 7.07 -12.95 7.48
N GLU A 126 6.87 -13.12 6.18
CA GLU A 126 7.47 -12.28 5.13
C GLU A 126 7.01 -10.83 5.24
N ASP A 127 5.71 -10.60 5.46
CA ASP A 127 5.18 -9.24 5.64
C ASP A 127 5.78 -8.58 6.88
N LYS A 128 5.87 -9.29 8.01
CA LYS A 128 6.48 -8.76 9.25
C LYS A 128 7.94 -8.35 9.05
N LYS A 129 8.71 -9.15 8.30
CA LYS A 129 10.10 -8.82 7.97
C LYS A 129 10.18 -7.56 7.13
N PHE A 130 9.34 -7.45 6.11
CA PHE A 130 9.27 -6.27 5.25
C PHE A 130 8.86 -5.02 6.05
N ILE A 131 7.80 -5.10 6.87
CA ILE A 131 7.33 -4.00 7.72
C ILE A 131 8.44 -3.54 8.66
N THR A 132 9.15 -4.49 9.30
CA THR A 132 10.25 -4.18 10.21
C THR A 132 11.37 -3.45 9.48
N ALA A 133 11.83 -3.98 8.34
CA ALA A 133 12.90 -3.37 7.56
C ALA A 133 12.51 -1.98 7.02
N TYR A 134 11.26 -1.83 6.57
CA TYR A 134 10.71 -0.55 6.11
C TYR A 134 10.74 0.50 7.23
N CYS A 135 10.20 0.18 8.41
CA CYS A 135 10.17 1.12 9.53
C CYS A 135 11.58 1.41 10.07
N GLU A 136 12.49 0.42 10.07
CA GLU A 136 13.90 0.63 10.43
C GLU A 136 14.63 1.56 9.45
N CYS A 137 14.31 1.49 8.16
CA CYS A 137 14.81 2.43 7.16
C CYS A 137 14.26 3.85 7.38
N ALA A 138 12.95 3.96 7.62
CA ALA A 138 12.27 5.25 7.72
C ALA A 138 12.68 6.02 8.99
N LYS A 139 12.79 5.33 10.12
CA LYS A 139 13.04 5.91 11.44
C LYS A 139 14.17 6.95 11.47
N PRO A 140 15.44 6.64 11.13
CA PRO A 140 16.51 7.62 11.24
C PRO A 140 16.30 8.84 10.34
N LYS A 141 15.64 8.67 9.18
CA LYS A 141 15.36 9.77 8.24
C LYS A 141 14.25 10.68 8.76
N LEU A 142 13.22 10.10 9.37
CA LEU A 142 12.15 10.86 10.01
C LEU A 142 12.65 11.59 11.26
N VAL A 143 13.51 10.97 12.08
CA VAL A 143 14.18 11.65 13.22
C VAL A 143 14.99 12.85 12.73
N GLU A 144 15.70 12.74 11.61
CA GLU A 144 16.42 13.85 11.01
C GLU A 144 15.48 14.93 10.47
N LEU A 145 14.39 14.54 9.80
CA LEU A 145 13.35 15.44 9.32
C LEU A 145 12.72 16.25 10.46
N LEU A 146 12.39 15.61 11.58
CA LEU A 146 11.80 16.28 12.75
C LEU A 146 12.69 17.41 13.29
N LYS A 147 14.03 17.23 13.27
CA LYS A 147 14.98 18.25 13.72
C LYS A 147 14.97 19.53 12.87
N LYS A 148 14.58 19.42 11.59
CA LYS A 148 14.51 20.54 10.63
C LYS A 148 13.08 21.00 10.33
N SER A 149 12.06 20.33 10.88
CA SER A 149 10.64 20.55 10.55
C SER A 149 10.16 21.97 10.85
N ASN A 150 10.64 22.61 11.92
CA ASN A 150 10.26 23.98 12.30
C ASN A 150 10.66 25.05 11.27
N ASP A 151 11.63 24.75 10.39
CA ASP A 151 12.11 25.66 9.36
C ASP A 151 11.50 25.36 7.98
N MET A 152 10.50 24.48 7.94
CA MET A 152 9.84 24.03 6.71
C MET A 152 8.40 24.53 6.63
N THR A 153 7.93 24.73 5.40
CA THR A 153 6.48 24.79 5.14
C THR A 153 5.89 23.39 5.22
N ASP A 154 4.58 23.30 5.50
CA ASP A 154 3.84 22.02 5.45
C ASP A 154 4.12 21.28 4.16
N LYS A 155 4.06 21.97 3.01
CA LYS A 155 4.34 21.33 1.73
C LYS A 155 5.73 20.69 1.66
N GLN A 156 6.78 21.38 2.10
CA GLN A 156 8.14 20.84 2.11
C GLN A 156 8.26 19.65 3.06
N TYR A 157 7.62 19.73 4.23
CA TYR A 157 7.60 18.63 5.18
C TYR A 157 6.94 17.38 4.59
N TYR A 158 5.76 17.52 3.98
CA TYR A 158 5.07 16.40 3.31
C TYR A 158 5.88 15.87 2.11
N ASP A 159 6.51 16.73 1.31
CA ASP A 159 7.36 16.30 0.18
C ASP A 159 8.60 15.51 0.67
N GLU A 160 9.18 15.86 1.82
CA GLU A 160 10.30 15.13 2.43
C GLU A 160 9.85 13.76 2.97
N ILE A 161 8.65 13.66 3.56
CA ILE A 161 8.08 12.35 3.95
C ILE A 161 7.90 11.46 2.72
N ASP A 162 7.41 12.01 1.60
CA ASP A 162 7.32 11.27 0.32
C ASP A 162 8.69 10.72 -0.11
N GLY A 163 9.74 11.54 0.00
CA GLY A 163 11.11 11.12 -0.32
C GLY A 163 11.63 9.99 0.57
N VAL A 164 11.31 10.04 1.87
CA VAL A 164 11.62 8.94 2.81
C VAL A 164 10.87 7.67 2.44
N ALA A 165 9.56 7.80 2.16
CA ALA A 165 8.70 6.68 1.82
C ALA A 165 9.16 5.96 0.54
N ASP A 166 9.52 6.72 -0.49
CA ASP A 166 10.01 6.18 -1.76
C ASP A 166 11.34 5.44 -1.57
N THR A 167 12.29 6.08 -0.86
CA THR A 167 13.62 5.51 -0.59
C THR A 167 13.51 4.18 0.15
N CYS A 168 12.68 4.12 1.19
CA CYS A 168 12.55 2.93 2.02
C CYS A 168 11.68 1.82 1.40
N ALA A 169 10.82 2.16 0.45
CA ALA A 169 10.11 1.17 -0.33
C ALA A 169 11.03 0.51 -1.38
N ASP A 170 12.01 1.24 -1.92
CA ASP A 170 12.95 0.75 -2.93
C ASP A 170 14.10 -0.08 -2.37
N SER A 171 14.59 0.21 -1.15
CA SER A 171 15.68 -0.53 -0.51
C SER A 171 15.39 -2.03 -0.31
N GLU A 172 14.12 -2.42 -0.20
CA GLU A 172 13.71 -3.82 -0.04
C GLU A 172 13.60 -4.59 -1.37
N VAL A 173 13.44 -3.89 -2.49
CA VAL A 173 13.45 -4.52 -3.84
C VAL A 173 14.87 -4.87 -4.26
N ALA A 174 15.86 -4.06 -3.87
CA ALA A 174 17.27 -4.33 -4.13
C ALA A 174 17.80 -5.54 -3.35
N SER A 175 17.37 -5.74 -2.10
CA SER A 175 17.73 -6.91 -1.28
C SER A 175 17.19 -8.23 -1.86
N LYS A 176 16.05 -8.19 -2.57
CA LYS A 176 15.51 -9.36 -3.29
C LYS A 176 16.29 -9.69 -4.57
N SER A 177 16.90 -8.71 -5.25
CA SER A 177 17.67 -8.98 -6.48
C SER A 177 19.08 -9.50 -6.21
N SER A 178 19.61 -9.34 -4.98
CA SER A 178 20.94 -9.86 -4.60
C SER A 178 20.97 -11.31 -4.14
N SER A 179 19.82 -12.00 -4.02
CA SER A 179 19.75 -13.42 -3.62
C SER A 179 19.50 -14.39 -4.80
N THR A 180 19.79 -13.97 -6.03
CA THR A 180 19.86 -14.88 -7.18
C THR A 180 21.17 -14.66 -7.92
N ASN A 181 22.24 -15.24 -7.37
CA ASN A 181 23.45 -15.65 -8.09
C ASN A 181 24.08 -16.82 -7.33
#